data_AF-A0A4S2L7J2-F1
#
_entry.id   AF-A0A4S2L7J2-F1
#
_cell.length_a   1.000
_cell.length_b   1.000
_cell.length_c   1.000
_cell.angle_alpha   90.00
_cell.angle_beta   90.00
_cell.angle_gamma   90.00
#
_symmetry.space_group_name_H-M   'P 1'
#
loop_
_entity.id
_entity.type
_entity.pdbx_description
1 polymer ?
#
loop_
_entity_poly.entity_id
_entity_poly.type
_entity_poly.pdbx_seq_one_letter_code
_entity_poly.pdbx_strand_id
1 'polypeptide(L)'
;MGSKMDPSVRPDFLFFPFIMFWLVVFQGTCELWKNYRFRLEEVIYDCRGYFSNIEKEHARKVVHELIGKSCPLHVNMDISLFTAYHEECKVEFSYHPYKDALLAHPQCSEAVNQLLAKLPELVWGSPWGCAAMNMSFELTDYYSVKVELPRLRLADVRGQYNVRCESKILGITVDKSISCQMNSFGGYGWDTVNMNACSAPELNGADLERLHFLRSSPMYCRLMIFMLYGYVKLQPVLLETHIHTVLDHIHYECVPFTQSDFAAVHTDFRNILDLIIHRLGNRTEPKLNDRFVIHAATSLMRVFGRRLQDYFNSSTVFQQPTRFIDAFQAAAKNGIAKVTCEWKYDIIIKKISGKVLVICLEHVNALKDVTAGGLSILSGLVYIEPLEPSRNMVLDISFKLPIEFTSVDYICARYNPTAKTDRDLWDTRKSCFVKQRKGASIRCVCRHTGYYAILYEFPHGRGDFMCRFQRSLHATNKK
;
A
#
# COMPACT_ATOMS: atom_id res chain seq x y z
N MET A 1 17.01 88.34 -23.13
CA MET A 1 18.43 88.16 -23.49
C MET A 1 18.63 86.66 -23.66
N GLY A 2 18.76 86.05 -24.84
CA GLY A 2 19.20 86.54 -26.14
C GLY A 2 20.55 85.92 -26.50
N SER A 3 20.56 84.71 -27.04
CA SER A 3 21.47 84.34 -28.14
C SER A 3 20.92 83.15 -28.94
N LYS A 4 20.76 83.41 -30.25
CA LYS A 4 20.64 82.41 -31.32
C LYS A 4 22.04 81.99 -31.74
N MET A 5 22.19 80.74 -32.21
CA MET A 5 22.80 80.29 -33.48
C MET A 5 23.49 78.93 -33.33
N ASP A 6 22.81 77.88 -33.80
CA ASP A 6 23.01 77.19 -35.10
C ASP A 6 24.46 76.80 -35.55
N PRO A 7 24.63 75.96 -36.57
CA PRO A 7 24.94 74.53 -36.45
C PRO A 7 26.25 74.18 -37.20
N SER A 8 26.97 73.14 -36.79
CA SER A 8 27.84 72.28 -37.64
C SER A 8 29.00 71.70 -36.84
N VAL A 9 28.86 70.48 -36.33
CA VAL A 9 29.76 69.37 -36.67
C VAL A 9 28.92 68.10 -36.61
N ARG A 10 29.12 67.24 -37.60
CA ARG A 10 28.29 66.12 -37.99
C ARG A 10 28.07 65.05 -36.89
N PRO A 11 26.94 64.33 -36.99
CA PRO A 11 26.70 63.05 -36.32
C PRO A 11 27.60 61.97 -36.95
N ASP A 12 27.44 60.71 -36.57
CA ASP A 12 28.21 59.54 -37.02
C ASP A 12 29.40 59.29 -36.07
N PHE A 13 29.31 58.38 -35.11
CA PHE A 13 29.52 56.95 -35.39
C PHE A 13 28.97 56.02 -34.29
N LEU A 14 28.20 56.53 -33.32
CA LEU A 14 27.82 55.76 -32.12
C LEU A 14 26.32 55.41 -32.04
N PHE A 15 25.45 56.06 -32.81
CA PHE A 15 24.01 55.74 -32.79
C PHE A 15 23.65 54.51 -33.64
N PHE A 16 24.38 54.26 -34.73
CA PHE A 16 24.13 53.11 -35.60
C PHE A 16 24.43 51.76 -34.95
N PRO A 17 25.55 51.55 -34.23
CA PRO A 17 25.79 50.27 -33.55
C PRO A 17 24.84 50.07 -32.35
N PHE A 18 24.37 51.13 -31.70
CA PHE A 18 23.43 51.02 -30.57
C PHE A 18 22.01 50.65 -31.04
N ILE A 19 21.54 51.22 -32.15
CA ILE A 19 20.26 50.88 -32.76
C ILE A 19 20.32 49.49 -33.40
N MET A 20 21.43 49.12 -34.06
CA MET A 20 21.63 47.77 -34.58
C MET A 20 21.74 46.72 -33.47
N PHE A 21 22.39 47.03 -32.34
CA PHE A 21 22.44 46.13 -31.18
C PHE A 21 21.04 45.92 -30.60
N TRP A 22 20.24 46.97 -30.44
CA TRP A 22 18.85 46.82 -29.99
C TRP A 22 17.95 46.15 -31.03
N LEU A 23 18.14 46.36 -32.33
CA LEU A 23 17.39 45.65 -33.38
C LEU A 23 17.80 44.18 -33.50
N VAL A 24 19.07 43.83 -33.30
CA VAL A 24 19.55 42.43 -33.29
C VAL A 24 19.16 41.73 -31.99
N VAL A 25 19.15 42.43 -30.84
CA VAL A 25 18.60 41.91 -29.59
C VAL A 25 17.08 41.79 -29.65
N PHE A 26 16.36 42.73 -30.28
CA PHE A 26 14.91 42.60 -30.52
C PHE A 26 14.58 41.53 -31.58
N GLN A 27 15.36 41.39 -32.65
CA GLN A 27 15.16 40.33 -33.65
C GLN A 27 15.55 38.96 -33.09
N GLY A 28 16.65 38.88 -32.33
CA GLY A 28 17.07 37.67 -31.64
C GLY A 28 16.10 37.25 -30.54
N THR A 29 15.52 38.20 -29.80
CA THR A 29 14.42 37.90 -28.86
C THR A 29 13.11 37.60 -29.58
N CYS A 30 12.84 38.18 -30.76
CA CYS A 30 11.66 37.86 -31.57
C CYS A 30 11.77 36.47 -32.25
N GLU A 31 12.98 36.02 -32.61
CA GLU A 31 13.25 34.64 -33.04
C GLU A 31 13.23 33.63 -31.87
N LEU A 32 13.75 34.01 -30.69
CA LEU A 32 13.56 33.24 -29.45
C LEU A 32 12.09 33.18 -29.03
N TRP A 33 11.31 34.26 -29.25
CA TRP A 33 9.87 34.28 -29.03
C TRP A 33 9.11 33.47 -30.10
N LYS A 34 9.59 33.41 -31.35
CA LYS A 34 9.08 32.49 -32.37
C LYS A 34 9.39 31.02 -32.05
N ASN A 35 10.47 30.74 -31.32
CA ASN A 35 10.78 29.40 -30.80
C ASN A 35 10.09 29.09 -29.44
N TYR A 36 9.57 30.11 -28.77
CA TYR A 36 8.51 30.02 -27.74
C TYR A 36 7.10 29.91 -28.36
N ARG A 37 7.00 29.59 -29.67
CA ARG A 37 5.76 29.06 -30.22
C ARG A 37 5.35 27.88 -29.37
N PHE A 38 4.24 28.06 -28.64
CA PHE A 38 3.40 27.01 -28.10
C PHE A 38 3.63 25.73 -28.90
N ARG A 39 4.36 24.77 -28.32
CA ARG A 39 4.49 23.47 -28.97
C ARG A 39 3.10 22.86 -28.90
N LEU A 40 2.38 22.96 -30.01
CA LEU A 40 1.08 22.37 -30.18
C LEU A 40 1.30 20.86 -30.32
N GLU A 41 0.71 20.09 -29.40
CA GLU A 41 0.64 18.64 -29.53
C GLU A 41 -0.73 18.29 -30.06
N GLU A 42 -0.76 17.72 -31.25
CA GLU A 42 -1.98 17.23 -31.88
C GLU A 42 -2.21 15.78 -31.47
N VAL A 43 -3.40 15.51 -30.94
CA VAL A 43 -3.86 14.16 -30.64
C VAL A 43 -5.19 13.91 -31.33
N ILE A 44 -5.30 12.75 -31.97
CA ILE A 44 -6.52 12.28 -32.63
C ILE A 44 -7.17 11.22 -31.73
N TYR A 45 -8.43 11.43 -31.40
CA TYR A 45 -9.23 10.54 -30.56
C TYR A 45 -10.37 9.88 -31.35
N ASP A 46 -10.68 8.62 -31.00
CA ASP A 46 -11.90 7.97 -31.45
C ASP A 46 -13.09 8.54 -30.68
N CYS A 47 -13.97 9.23 -31.41
CA CYS A 47 -15.18 9.88 -30.93
C CYS A 47 -16.45 9.20 -31.44
N ARG A 48 -16.35 7.95 -31.91
CA ARG A 48 -17.54 7.16 -32.24
C ARG A 48 -18.42 6.95 -31.03
N GLY A 49 -19.70 7.28 -31.19
CA GLY A 49 -20.73 6.99 -30.20
C GLY A 49 -21.12 8.13 -29.27
N TYR A 50 -20.59 9.35 -29.49
CA TYR A 50 -21.03 10.57 -28.78
C TYR A 50 -22.13 11.36 -29.52
N PHE A 51 -22.75 10.77 -30.54
CA PHE A 51 -23.93 11.28 -31.26
C PHE A 51 -23.86 12.76 -31.68
N SER A 52 -22.68 13.26 -32.04
CA SER A 52 -22.40 14.64 -32.45
C SER A 52 -22.55 15.72 -31.35
N ASN A 53 -22.79 15.34 -30.10
CA ASN A 53 -22.99 16.28 -28.98
C ASN A 53 -21.67 16.65 -28.28
N ILE A 54 -20.65 16.99 -29.07
CA ILE A 54 -19.29 17.21 -28.57
C ILE A 54 -19.03 18.73 -28.45
N GLU A 55 -18.81 19.22 -27.23
CA GLU A 55 -18.61 20.64 -26.95
C GLU A 55 -17.16 20.97 -26.56
N LYS A 56 -16.52 21.87 -27.32
CA LYS A 56 -15.13 22.34 -27.08
C LYS A 56 -14.97 23.03 -25.73
N GLU A 57 -15.88 23.93 -25.37
CA GLU A 57 -15.74 24.73 -24.15
C GLU A 57 -15.87 23.86 -22.89
N HIS A 58 -16.69 22.81 -22.95
CA HIS A 58 -16.73 21.81 -21.89
C HIS A 58 -15.38 21.07 -21.76
N ALA A 59 -14.78 20.65 -22.88
CA ALA A 59 -13.46 20.04 -22.89
C ALA A 59 -12.40 20.95 -22.26
N ARG A 60 -12.35 22.23 -22.66
CA ARG A 60 -11.43 23.22 -22.09
C ARG A 60 -11.59 23.34 -20.58
N LYS A 61 -12.84 23.45 -20.11
CA LYS A 61 -13.14 23.53 -18.68
C LYS A 61 -12.61 22.32 -17.91
N VAL A 62 -12.86 21.11 -18.41
CA VAL A 62 -12.38 19.87 -17.78
C VAL A 62 -10.84 19.79 -17.77
N VAL A 63 -10.18 20.18 -18.86
CA VAL A 63 -8.70 20.26 -18.93
C VAL A 63 -8.16 21.23 -17.89
N HIS A 64 -8.67 22.47 -17.83
CA HIS A 64 -8.24 23.47 -16.84
C HIS A 64 -8.47 23.01 -15.40
N GLU A 65 -9.61 22.38 -15.11
CA GLU A 65 -9.91 21.88 -13.77
C GLU A 65 -8.98 20.73 -13.34
N LEU A 66 -8.70 19.78 -14.23
CA LEU A 66 -7.83 18.63 -13.93
C LEU A 66 -6.38 19.08 -13.71
N ILE A 67 -5.89 19.95 -14.59
CA ILE A 67 -4.52 20.47 -14.56
C ILE A 67 -4.35 21.43 -13.39
N GLY A 68 -5.29 22.34 -13.16
CA GLY A 68 -5.24 23.28 -12.03
C GLY A 68 -5.26 22.60 -10.65
N LYS A 69 -5.86 21.41 -10.53
CA LYS A 69 -5.82 20.59 -9.30
C LYS A 69 -4.51 19.83 -9.11
N SER A 70 -3.85 19.46 -10.19
CA SER A 70 -2.74 18.48 -10.18
C SER A 70 -1.37 19.12 -10.40
N CYS A 71 -1.33 20.35 -10.89
CA CYS A 71 -0.12 21.04 -11.32
C CYS A 71 0.08 22.38 -10.57
N PRO A 72 1.33 22.82 -10.37
CA PRO A 72 1.63 24.15 -9.83
C PRO A 72 1.06 25.31 -10.67
N LEU A 73 0.74 26.44 -10.03
CA LEU A 73 0.09 27.61 -10.67
C LEU A 73 0.82 28.22 -11.89
N HIS A 74 2.14 27.97 -12.03
CA HIS A 74 2.96 28.52 -13.10
C HIS A 74 3.09 27.60 -14.32
N VAL A 75 2.51 26.40 -14.26
CA VAL A 75 2.44 25.47 -15.39
C VAL A 75 0.97 25.20 -15.74
N ASN A 76 0.65 25.18 -17.03
CA ASN A 76 -0.72 24.94 -17.48
C ASN A 76 -0.77 24.25 -18.84
N MET A 77 -1.93 23.69 -19.15
CA MET A 77 -2.29 23.04 -20.40
C MET A 77 -3.69 23.49 -20.81
N ASP A 78 -3.88 23.84 -22.07
CA ASP A 78 -5.16 24.30 -22.63
C ASP A 78 -5.38 23.68 -24.02
N ILE A 79 -6.61 23.71 -24.51
CA ILE A 79 -6.96 23.29 -25.87
C ILE A 79 -6.98 24.51 -26.79
N SER A 80 -6.00 24.57 -27.69
CA SER A 80 -5.91 25.61 -28.72
C SER A 80 -6.92 25.36 -29.85
N LEU A 81 -6.92 24.15 -30.41
CA LEU A 81 -7.81 23.73 -31.49
C LEU A 81 -8.61 22.50 -31.09
N PHE A 82 -9.88 22.49 -31.49
CA PHE A 82 -10.75 21.33 -31.38
C PHE A 82 -11.55 21.20 -32.67
N THR A 83 -11.40 20.08 -33.36
CA THR A 83 -12.15 19.79 -34.60
C THR A 83 -12.69 18.37 -34.50
N ALA A 84 -14.02 18.22 -34.59
CA ALA A 84 -14.66 16.91 -34.66
C ALA A 84 -15.14 16.66 -36.10
N TYR A 85 -14.71 15.56 -36.70
CA TYR A 85 -15.14 15.15 -38.03
C TYR A 85 -15.50 13.67 -38.05
N HIS A 86 -16.78 13.38 -38.33
CA HIS A 86 -17.34 12.03 -38.31
C HIS A 86 -17.04 11.26 -37.01
N GLU A 87 -16.05 10.37 -37.07
CA GLU A 87 -15.67 9.41 -36.04
C GLU A 87 -14.46 9.86 -35.22
N GLU A 88 -13.80 10.95 -35.61
CA GLU A 88 -12.54 11.40 -35.01
C GLU A 88 -12.64 12.82 -34.43
N CYS A 89 -12.06 13.00 -33.24
CA CYS A 89 -11.82 14.32 -32.67
C CYS A 89 -10.33 14.63 -32.70
N LYS A 90 -9.97 15.69 -33.43
CA LYS A 90 -8.63 16.26 -33.46
C LYS A 90 -8.53 17.40 -32.44
N VAL A 91 -7.58 17.27 -31.52
CA VAL A 91 -7.36 18.22 -30.42
C VAL A 91 -5.91 18.68 -30.45
N GLU A 92 -5.69 19.98 -30.46
CA GLU A 92 -4.35 20.56 -30.29
C GLU A 92 -4.23 21.18 -28.90
N PHE A 93 -3.24 20.70 -28.15
CA PHE A 93 -2.94 21.20 -26.82
C PHE A 93 -1.83 22.24 -26.84
N SER A 94 -2.02 23.32 -26.09
CA SER A 94 -1.00 24.32 -25.80
C SER A 94 -0.51 24.18 -24.37
N TYR A 95 0.81 24.19 -24.18
CA TYR A 95 1.47 24.09 -22.87
C TYR A 95 2.08 25.44 -22.49
N HIS A 96 2.02 25.78 -21.20
CA HIS A 96 2.70 26.92 -20.64
C HIS A 96 3.58 26.49 -19.45
N PRO A 97 4.88 26.81 -19.42
CA PRO A 97 5.66 27.42 -20.51
C PRO A 97 5.99 26.43 -21.64
N TYR A 98 6.14 25.12 -21.35
CA TYR A 98 6.34 24.03 -22.32
C TYR A 98 6.07 22.67 -21.66
N LYS A 99 5.82 21.62 -22.47
CA LYS A 99 5.41 20.28 -21.99
C LYS A 99 6.35 19.68 -20.95
N ASP A 100 7.67 19.76 -21.15
CA ASP A 100 8.66 19.17 -20.23
C ASP A 100 8.60 19.78 -18.82
N ALA A 101 8.17 21.05 -18.68
CA ALA A 101 7.97 21.68 -17.38
C ALA A 101 6.79 21.07 -16.62
N LEU A 102 5.73 20.65 -17.31
CA LEU A 102 4.61 19.92 -16.69
C LEU A 102 5.04 18.51 -16.29
N LEU A 103 5.78 17.83 -17.17
CA LEU A 103 6.22 16.45 -16.94
C LEU A 103 7.29 16.31 -15.85
N ALA A 104 7.99 17.40 -15.50
CA ALA A 104 8.96 17.43 -14.41
C ALA A 104 8.33 17.20 -13.02
N HIS A 105 7.01 17.45 -12.88
CA HIS A 105 6.27 17.21 -11.65
C HIS A 105 5.51 15.88 -11.71
N PRO A 106 5.75 14.90 -10.81
CA PRO A 106 5.14 13.58 -10.90
C PRO A 106 3.60 13.59 -10.96
N GLN A 107 2.95 14.38 -10.11
CA GLN A 107 1.49 14.51 -10.07
C GLN A 107 0.91 15.16 -11.33
N CYS A 108 1.60 16.18 -11.85
CA CYS A 108 1.19 16.85 -13.08
C CYS A 108 1.41 15.95 -14.29
N SER A 109 2.52 15.22 -14.34
CA SER A 109 2.85 14.23 -15.36
C SER A 109 1.78 13.14 -15.44
N GLU A 110 1.35 12.59 -14.30
CA GLU A 110 0.28 11.60 -14.25
C GLU A 110 -1.04 12.16 -14.81
N ALA A 111 -1.43 13.37 -14.40
CA ALA A 111 -2.64 14.02 -14.88
C ALA A 111 -2.60 14.32 -16.39
N VAL A 112 -1.48 14.83 -16.90
CA VAL A 112 -1.27 15.10 -18.33
C VAL A 112 -1.34 13.79 -19.13
N ASN A 113 -0.65 12.74 -18.69
CA ASN A 113 -0.67 11.45 -19.37
C ASN A 113 -2.07 10.81 -19.38
N GLN A 114 -2.80 10.92 -18.26
CA GLN A 114 -4.18 10.44 -18.17
C GLN A 114 -5.11 11.20 -19.14
N LEU A 115 -4.98 12.52 -19.18
CA LEU A 115 -5.77 13.39 -20.05
C LEU A 115 -5.47 13.10 -21.53
N LEU A 116 -4.19 13.02 -21.91
CA LEU A 116 -3.79 12.70 -23.27
C LEU A 116 -4.27 11.32 -23.72
N ALA A 117 -4.33 10.33 -22.82
CA ALA A 117 -4.77 8.98 -23.16
C ALA A 117 -6.30 8.81 -23.24
N LYS A 118 -7.07 9.59 -22.47
CA LYS A 118 -8.51 9.33 -22.25
C LYS A 118 -9.39 10.59 -22.30
N LEU A 119 -8.97 11.64 -23.01
CA LEU A 119 -9.71 12.90 -23.08
C LEU A 119 -11.22 12.71 -23.35
N PRO A 120 -11.67 11.92 -24.35
CA PRO A 120 -13.11 11.81 -24.63
C PRO A 120 -13.90 11.22 -23.45
N GLU A 121 -13.37 10.18 -22.82
CA GLU A 121 -14.02 9.53 -21.67
C GLU A 121 -14.10 10.46 -20.45
N LEU A 122 -13.06 11.27 -20.24
CA LEU A 122 -13.00 12.22 -19.12
C LEU A 122 -13.92 13.42 -19.31
N VAL A 123 -14.06 13.89 -20.54
CA VAL A 123 -14.85 15.08 -20.85
C VAL A 123 -16.32 14.74 -21.07
N TRP A 124 -16.61 13.70 -21.85
CA TRP A 124 -17.97 13.41 -22.30
C TRP A 124 -18.53 12.09 -21.78
N GLY A 125 -17.78 11.31 -20.99
CA GLY A 125 -18.23 10.01 -20.47
C GLY A 125 -17.93 8.85 -21.41
N SER A 126 -18.42 7.65 -21.13
CA SER A 126 -18.10 6.46 -21.92
C SER A 126 -18.95 6.33 -23.20
N PRO A 127 -18.40 5.90 -24.34
CA PRO A 127 -19.19 5.67 -25.55
C PRO A 127 -19.95 4.34 -25.45
N TRP A 128 -21.18 4.31 -25.98
CA TRP A 128 -22.02 3.10 -26.08
C TRP A 128 -22.41 2.44 -24.74
N GLY A 129 -22.55 3.24 -23.68
CA GLY A 129 -22.91 2.78 -22.34
C GLY A 129 -21.76 2.96 -21.33
N CYS A 130 -21.99 2.56 -20.08
CA CYS A 130 -21.07 2.86 -18.98
C CYS A 130 -19.89 1.90 -18.91
N ALA A 131 -18.68 2.46 -18.70
CA ALA A 131 -17.49 1.67 -18.42
C ALA A 131 -17.59 0.91 -17.10
N ALA A 132 -16.83 -0.19 -16.98
CA ALA A 132 -16.69 -0.88 -15.71
C ALA A 132 -16.03 0.05 -14.68
N MET A 133 -16.56 0.05 -13.46
CA MET A 133 -16.09 0.93 -12.40
C MET A 133 -16.20 0.24 -11.04
N ASN A 134 -15.22 0.47 -10.17
CA ASN A 134 -15.31 0.07 -8.77
C ASN A 134 -15.83 1.26 -7.97
N MET A 135 -17.05 1.15 -7.46
CA MET A 135 -17.59 2.13 -6.53
C MET A 135 -17.33 1.69 -5.09
N SER A 136 -17.08 2.65 -4.22
CA SER A 136 -16.90 2.42 -2.78
C SER A 136 -17.98 3.19 -2.05
N PHE A 137 -18.78 2.49 -1.25
CA PHE A 137 -19.82 3.07 -0.43
C PHE A 137 -19.39 3.09 1.03
N GLU A 138 -19.46 4.25 1.65
CA GLU A 138 -19.16 4.41 3.07
C GLU A 138 -20.27 3.78 3.89
N LEU A 139 -19.88 2.79 4.69
CA LEU A 139 -20.77 2.12 5.63
C LEU A 139 -20.64 2.76 7.02
N THR A 140 -19.40 3.09 7.42
CA THR A 140 -19.06 3.97 8.54
C THR A 140 -17.92 4.92 8.15
N ASP A 141 -17.53 5.82 9.06
CA ASP A 141 -16.35 6.68 8.93
C ASP A 141 -15.01 5.93 8.77
N TYR A 142 -14.98 4.62 9.00
CA TYR A 142 -13.79 3.78 8.84
C TYR A 142 -13.98 2.55 7.95
N TYR A 143 -15.19 2.24 7.50
CA TYR A 143 -15.49 1.04 6.73
C TYR A 143 -16.23 1.37 5.45
N SER A 144 -15.76 0.85 4.33
CA SER A 144 -16.43 0.99 3.04
C SER A 144 -16.59 -0.33 2.32
N VAL A 145 -17.72 -0.50 1.64
CA VAL A 145 -18.02 -1.67 0.82
C VAL A 145 -17.73 -1.32 -0.63
N LYS A 146 -16.91 -2.15 -1.28
CA LYS A 146 -16.62 -2.01 -2.71
C LYS A 146 -17.64 -2.80 -3.53
N VAL A 147 -18.19 -2.15 -4.53
CA VAL A 147 -19.13 -2.75 -5.49
C VAL A 147 -18.54 -2.59 -6.87
N GLU A 148 -18.35 -3.71 -7.55
CA GLU A 148 -17.88 -3.74 -8.93
C GLU A 148 -19.06 -3.61 -9.87
N LEU A 149 -19.05 -2.55 -10.68
CA LEU A 149 -19.99 -2.37 -11.77
C LEU A 149 -19.38 -2.95 -13.05
N PRO A 150 -20.10 -3.81 -13.77
CA PRO A 150 -19.63 -4.31 -15.06
C PRO A 150 -19.68 -3.20 -16.11
N ARG A 151 -19.02 -3.41 -17.25
CA ARG A 151 -19.29 -2.59 -18.43
C ARG A 151 -20.73 -2.88 -18.90
N LEU A 152 -21.55 -1.84 -19.00
CA LEU A 152 -22.92 -1.94 -19.48
C LEU A 152 -23.03 -1.30 -20.86
N ARG A 153 -23.40 -2.07 -21.87
CA ARG A 153 -23.66 -1.54 -23.22
C ARG A 153 -25.13 -1.18 -23.35
N LEU A 154 -25.41 0.00 -23.89
CA LEU A 154 -26.77 0.50 -24.05
C LEU A 154 -27.06 0.88 -25.49
N ALA A 155 -28.29 0.57 -25.91
CA ALA A 155 -28.89 1.06 -27.14
C ALA A 155 -29.93 2.17 -26.87
N ASP A 156 -30.17 2.48 -25.60
CA ASP A 156 -31.13 3.47 -25.11
C ASP A 156 -30.40 4.49 -24.21
N VAL A 157 -31.01 5.66 -24.01
CA VAL A 157 -30.48 6.79 -23.22
C VAL A 157 -30.24 6.40 -21.76
N ARG A 158 -30.94 5.38 -21.25
CA ARG A 158 -30.83 4.91 -19.87
C ARG A 158 -30.91 3.39 -19.80
N GLY A 159 -30.06 2.81 -18.96
CA GLY A 159 -30.15 1.41 -18.52
C GLY A 159 -30.08 1.31 -17.00
N GLN A 160 -30.63 0.24 -16.46
CA GLN A 160 -30.58 -0.05 -15.03
C GLN A 160 -29.75 -1.31 -14.77
N TYR A 161 -28.98 -1.27 -13.68
CA TYR A 161 -28.21 -2.40 -13.21
C TYR A 161 -28.46 -2.58 -11.71
N ASN A 162 -28.89 -3.79 -11.32
CA ASN A 162 -29.07 -4.12 -9.92
C ASN A 162 -27.72 -4.46 -9.31
N VAL A 163 -27.36 -3.70 -8.29
CA VAL A 163 -26.20 -3.92 -7.46
C VAL A 163 -26.63 -4.40 -6.10
N ARG A 164 -25.77 -5.24 -5.52
CA ARG A 164 -25.92 -5.72 -4.15
C ARG A 164 -24.77 -5.16 -3.33
N CYS A 165 -25.13 -4.41 -2.30
CA CYS A 165 -24.20 -3.96 -1.30
C CYS A 165 -24.25 -4.95 -0.13
N GLU A 166 -23.14 -5.61 0.13
CA GLU A 166 -23.02 -6.69 1.11
C GLU A 166 -21.90 -6.38 2.11
N SER A 167 -22.25 -6.33 3.40
CA SER A 167 -21.29 -6.33 4.49
C SER A 167 -21.43 -7.63 5.27
N LYS A 168 -20.53 -8.59 5.00
CA LYS A 168 -20.54 -9.91 5.64
C LYS A 168 -20.39 -9.83 7.15
N ILE A 169 -19.52 -8.93 7.61
CA ILE A 169 -19.25 -8.72 9.03
C ILE A 169 -20.47 -8.20 9.79
N LEU A 170 -21.25 -7.30 9.18
CA LEU A 170 -22.49 -6.79 9.77
C LEU A 170 -23.75 -7.58 9.38
N GLY A 171 -23.64 -8.54 8.47
CA GLY A 171 -24.79 -9.26 7.92
C GLY A 171 -25.75 -8.37 7.12
N ILE A 172 -25.29 -7.22 6.63
CA ILE A 172 -26.10 -6.30 5.82
C ILE A 172 -26.06 -6.76 4.37
N THR A 173 -27.24 -6.89 3.76
CA THR A 173 -27.38 -7.14 2.32
C THR A 173 -28.51 -6.28 1.79
N VAL A 174 -28.19 -5.34 0.92
CA VAL A 174 -29.15 -4.40 0.36
C VAL A 174 -29.01 -4.37 -1.16
N ASP A 175 -30.12 -4.65 -1.84
CA ASP A 175 -30.21 -4.55 -3.29
C ASP A 175 -30.67 -3.14 -3.69
N LYS A 176 -29.97 -2.55 -4.66
CA LYS A 176 -30.28 -1.24 -5.24
C LYS A 176 -30.15 -1.28 -6.75
N SER A 177 -30.99 -0.51 -7.45
CA SER A 177 -30.83 -0.28 -8.88
C SER A 177 -30.01 0.99 -9.08
N ILE A 178 -28.91 0.88 -9.82
CA ILE A 178 -28.10 2.01 -10.28
C ILE A 178 -28.38 2.19 -11.76
N SER A 179 -28.54 3.46 -12.16
CA SER A 179 -28.75 3.79 -13.56
C SER A 179 -27.43 4.14 -14.23
N CYS A 180 -27.27 3.66 -15.44
CA CYS A 180 -26.31 4.15 -16.41
C CYS A 180 -27.08 5.07 -17.36
N GLN A 181 -26.68 6.34 -17.45
CA GLN A 181 -27.41 7.34 -18.21
C GLN A 181 -26.50 8.12 -19.14
N MET A 182 -27.00 8.41 -20.33
CA MET A 182 -26.36 9.31 -21.29
C MET A 182 -26.47 10.75 -20.79
N ASN A 183 -25.35 11.47 -20.76
CA ASN A 183 -25.29 12.88 -20.43
C ASN A 183 -25.68 13.76 -21.64
N SER A 184 -25.68 15.08 -21.45
CA SER A 184 -25.98 16.06 -22.49
C SER A 184 -25.01 16.04 -23.68
N PHE A 185 -23.86 15.37 -23.53
CA PHE A 185 -22.79 15.30 -24.53
C PHE A 185 -22.74 13.95 -25.26
N GLY A 186 -23.75 13.09 -25.07
CA GLY A 186 -23.89 11.82 -25.78
C GLY A 186 -23.05 10.66 -25.23
N GLY A 187 -22.20 10.89 -24.22
CA GLY A 187 -21.51 9.81 -23.51
C GLY A 187 -22.25 9.40 -22.24
N TYR A 188 -21.91 8.23 -21.71
CA TYR A 188 -22.63 7.58 -20.62
C TYR A 188 -21.82 7.61 -19.32
N GLY A 189 -22.52 7.78 -18.21
CA GLY A 189 -21.97 7.73 -16.86
C GLY A 189 -22.86 6.94 -15.92
N TRP A 190 -22.24 6.33 -14.91
CA TRP A 190 -22.98 5.79 -13.78
C TRP A 190 -23.52 6.94 -12.94
N ASP A 191 -24.80 6.90 -12.60
CA ASP A 191 -25.38 7.87 -11.68
C ASP A 191 -24.69 7.74 -10.31
N THR A 192 -24.39 8.87 -9.69
CA THR A 192 -23.90 8.92 -8.31
C THR A 192 -25.02 8.57 -7.36
N VAL A 193 -25.25 7.28 -7.15
CA VAL A 193 -26.29 6.81 -6.23
C VAL A 193 -25.77 6.88 -4.81
N ASN A 194 -26.42 7.70 -3.99
CA ASN A 194 -26.19 7.70 -2.55
C ASN A 194 -26.77 6.40 -1.94
N MET A 195 -25.89 5.44 -1.61
CA MET A 195 -26.25 4.21 -0.92
C MET A 195 -26.36 4.36 0.60
N ASN A 196 -27.09 5.38 1.07
CA ASN A 196 -27.44 5.52 2.49
C ASN A 196 -28.14 4.28 3.06
N ALA A 197 -28.77 3.44 2.22
CA ALA A 197 -29.39 2.20 2.68
C ALA A 197 -28.37 1.17 3.21
N CYS A 198 -27.09 1.30 2.86
CA CYS A 198 -25.99 0.49 3.38
C CYS A 198 -25.21 1.15 4.51
N SER A 199 -25.49 2.41 4.83
CA SER A 199 -24.77 3.07 5.91
C SER A 199 -25.29 2.59 7.26
N ALA A 200 -24.36 2.44 8.20
CA ALA A 200 -24.62 2.13 9.60
C ALA A 200 -24.01 3.24 10.46
N PRO A 201 -24.49 4.50 10.34
CA PRO A 201 -23.88 5.65 11.00
C PRO A 201 -23.87 5.53 12.53
N GLU A 202 -24.74 4.72 13.12
CA GLU A 202 -24.76 4.40 14.54
C GLU A 202 -23.46 3.69 15.02
N LEU A 203 -22.72 3.08 14.11
CA LEU A 203 -21.43 2.43 14.38
C LEU A 203 -20.22 3.34 14.10
N ASN A 204 -20.45 4.62 13.75
CA ASN A 204 -19.40 5.61 13.56
C ASN A 204 -18.66 5.90 14.87
N GLY A 205 -17.39 6.29 14.76
CA GLY A 205 -16.55 6.57 15.92
C GLY A 205 -16.26 5.29 16.71
N ALA A 206 -15.35 4.48 16.18
CA ALA A 206 -14.93 3.25 16.83
C ALA A 206 -14.28 3.53 18.20
N ASP A 207 -14.86 2.94 19.23
CA ASP A 207 -14.45 3.07 20.63
C ASP A 207 -14.53 1.72 21.33
N LEU A 208 -13.48 1.39 22.10
CA LEU A 208 -13.39 0.14 22.84
C LEU A 208 -14.40 0.09 24.00
N GLU A 209 -14.77 1.22 24.60
CA GLU A 209 -15.76 1.24 25.70
C GLU A 209 -17.13 0.77 25.21
N ARG A 210 -17.46 1.04 23.94
CA ARG A 210 -18.72 0.62 23.33
C ARG A 210 -18.86 -0.90 23.21
N LEU A 211 -17.76 -1.65 23.20
CA LEU A 211 -17.79 -3.11 23.12
C LEU A 211 -18.59 -3.73 24.28
N HIS A 212 -18.56 -3.13 25.46
CA HIS A 212 -19.31 -3.62 26.62
C HIS A 212 -20.82 -3.65 26.35
N PHE A 213 -21.37 -2.63 25.69
CA PHE A 213 -22.79 -2.55 25.36
C PHE A 213 -23.21 -3.50 24.24
N LEU A 214 -22.28 -3.90 23.38
CA LEU A 214 -22.53 -4.80 22.26
C LEU A 214 -22.50 -6.29 22.66
N ARG A 215 -22.04 -6.63 23.86
CA ARG A 215 -21.89 -8.03 24.35
C ARG A 215 -23.19 -8.84 24.36
N SER A 216 -24.34 -8.18 24.49
CA SER A 216 -25.65 -8.84 24.46
C SER A 216 -26.11 -9.21 23.05
N SER A 217 -25.44 -8.70 22.01
CA SER A 217 -25.80 -8.98 20.62
C SER A 217 -25.43 -10.40 20.21
N PRO A 218 -26.30 -11.12 19.47
CA PRO A 218 -25.95 -12.42 18.89
C PRO A 218 -24.82 -12.33 17.85
N MET A 219 -24.53 -11.12 17.35
CA MET A 219 -23.43 -10.85 16.42
C MET A 219 -22.22 -10.20 17.09
N TYR A 220 -22.15 -10.21 18.43
CA TYR A 220 -21.12 -9.55 19.22
C TYR A 220 -19.70 -9.83 18.69
N CYS A 221 -19.38 -11.08 18.40
CA CYS A 221 -18.04 -11.46 17.95
C CYS A 221 -17.66 -10.82 16.61
N ARG A 222 -18.62 -10.64 15.71
CA ARG A 222 -18.40 -9.92 14.44
C ARG A 222 -18.25 -8.42 14.66
N LEU A 223 -19.15 -7.85 15.48
CA LEU A 223 -19.12 -6.43 15.85
C LEU A 223 -17.84 -6.06 16.59
N MET A 224 -17.30 -6.94 17.42
CA MET A 224 -16.02 -6.74 18.09
C MET A 224 -14.89 -6.57 17.08
N ILE A 225 -14.75 -7.48 16.11
CA ILE A 225 -13.72 -7.36 15.07
C ILE A 225 -13.93 -6.10 14.23
N PHE A 226 -15.18 -5.77 13.90
CA PHE A 226 -15.53 -4.56 13.16
C PHE A 226 -15.07 -3.29 13.89
N MET A 227 -15.37 -3.19 15.18
CA MET A 227 -14.99 -2.05 16.03
C MET A 227 -13.48 -1.99 16.26
N LEU A 228 -12.81 -3.13 16.47
CA LEU A 228 -11.35 -3.19 16.60
C LEU A 228 -10.65 -2.72 15.32
N TYR A 229 -11.16 -3.09 14.15
CA TYR A 229 -10.66 -2.60 12.87
C TYR A 229 -10.77 -1.09 12.76
N GLY A 230 -11.95 -0.53 13.09
CA GLY A 230 -12.15 0.91 13.12
C GLY A 230 -11.22 1.62 14.10
N TYR A 231 -11.07 1.09 15.31
CA TYR A 231 -10.21 1.66 16.36
C TYR A 231 -8.74 1.72 15.91
N VAL A 232 -8.20 0.60 15.42
CA VAL A 232 -6.82 0.49 14.93
C VAL A 232 -6.58 1.40 13.72
N LYS A 233 -7.60 1.60 12.87
CA LYS A 233 -7.50 2.44 11.66
C LYS A 233 -7.58 3.94 11.96
N LEU A 234 -8.53 4.36 12.80
CA LEU A 234 -8.81 5.78 13.08
C LEU A 234 -7.94 6.38 14.17
N GLN A 235 -7.46 5.58 15.12
CA GLN A 235 -6.77 6.09 16.30
C GLN A 235 -5.32 5.57 16.40
N PRO A 236 -4.46 5.87 15.41
CA PRO A 236 -3.11 5.31 15.37
C PRO A 236 -2.23 5.71 16.56
N VAL A 237 -2.46 6.89 17.15
CA VAL A 237 -1.71 7.39 18.31
C VAL A 237 -2.15 6.69 19.61
N LEU A 238 -3.45 6.48 19.81
CA LEU A 238 -3.99 5.80 20.99
C LEU A 238 -3.80 4.28 20.95
N LEU A 239 -3.49 3.73 19.78
CA LEU A 239 -3.11 2.33 19.65
C LEU A 239 -1.83 2.03 20.43
N GLU A 240 -0.85 2.95 20.47
CA GLU A 240 0.41 2.72 21.22
C GLU A 240 0.18 2.53 22.71
N THR A 241 -0.83 3.19 23.27
CA THR A 241 -1.19 3.09 24.69
C THR A 241 -2.16 1.95 24.98
N HIS A 242 -3.02 1.57 24.03
CA HIS A 242 -4.08 0.57 24.22
C HIS A 242 -3.88 -0.74 23.45
N ILE A 243 -2.71 -0.94 22.83
CA ILE A 243 -2.40 -2.15 22.06
C ILE A 243 -2.54 -3.42 22.91
N HIS A 244 -2.21 -3.38 24.20
CA HIS A 244 -2.45 -4.50 25.11
C HIS A 244 -3.95 -4.85 25.19
N THR A 245 -4.82 -3.86 25.35
CA THR A 245 -6.27 -4.05 25.36
C THR A 245 -6.77 -4.62 24.04
N VAL A 246 -6.29 -4.11 22.90
CA VAL A 246 -6.64 -4.64 21.57
C VAL A 246 -6.20 -6.10 21.43
N LEU A 247 -4.97 -6.41 21.86
CA LEU A 247 -4.46 -7.77 21.85
C LEU A 247 -5.30 -8.68 22.75
N ASP A 248 -5.68 -8.26 23.95
CA ASP A 248 -6.47 -9.08 24.87
C ASP A 248 -7.84 -9.44 24.28
N HIS A 249 -8.54 -8.48 23.65
CA HIS A 249 -9.79 -8.77 22.94
C HIS A 249 -9.56 -9.79 21.81
N ILE A 250 -8.51 -9.60 21.01
CA ILE A 250 -8.16 -10.53 19.93
C ILE A 250 -7.85 -11.95 20.46
N HIS A 251 -7.18 -12.04 21.62
CA HIS A 251 -6.72 -13.30 22.20
C HIS A 251 -7.81 -14.09 22.92
N TYR A 252 -8.65 -13.41 23.69
CA TYR A 252 -9.49 -14.06 24.70
C TYR A 252 -10.98 -13.96 24.41
N GLU A 253 -11.43 -12.89 23.76
CA GLU A 253 -12.85 -12.72 23.46
C GLU A 253 -13.25 -13.61 22.27
N CYS A 254 -14.46 -14.18 22.35
CA CYS A 254 -15.04 -14.99 21.27
C CYS A 254 -14.17 -16.17 20.82
N VAL A 255 -13.51 -16.88 21.76
CA VAL A 255 -12.73 -18.10 21.47
C VAL A 255 -13.51 -19.34 21.90
N PRO A 256 -13.78 -20.31 21.00
CA PRO A 256 -13.59 -20.26 19.54
C PRO A 256 -14.66 -19.41 18.84
N PHE A 257 -14.34 -18.86 17.67
CA PHE A 257 -15.37 -18.29 16.79
C PHE A 257 -16.23 -19.42 16.21
N THR A 258 -17.52 -19.16 15.99
CA THR A 258 -18.29 -20.05 15.10
C THR A 258 -17.72 -20.00 13.69
N GLN A 259 -17.88 -21.08 12.92
CA GLN A 259 -17.37 -21.12 11.54
C GLN A 259 -17.96 -19.99 10.68
N SER A 260 -19.25 -19.68 10.84
CA SER A 260 -19.91 -18.57 10.14
C SER A 260 -19.35 -17.21 10.53
N ASP A 261 -19.05 -17.00 11.82
CA ASP A 261 -18.53 -15.72 12.27
C ASP A 261 -17.10 -15.50 11.82
N PHE A 262 -16.23 -16.52 11.93
CA PHE A 262 -14.87 -16.42 11.45
C PHE A 262 -14.82 -16.17 9.94
N ALA A 263 -15.64 -16.87 9.16
CA ALA A 263 -15.75 -16.64 7.72
C ALA A 263 -16.15 -15.19 7.38
N ALA A 264 -17.04 -14.59 8.17
CA ALA A 264 -17.46 -13.21 7.98
C ALA A 264 -16.39 -12.17 8.34
N VAL A 265 -15.58 -12.43 9.38
CA VAL A 265 -14.57 -11.49 9.89
C VAL A 265 -13.16 -11.74 9.35
N HIS A 266 -12.91 -12.84 8.65
CA HIS A 266 -11.55 -13.30 8.30
C HIS A 266 -10.70 -12.23 7.61
N THR A 267 -11.27 -11.51 6.65
CA THR A 267 -10.57 -10.44 5.93
C THR A 267 -10.23 -9.27 6.85
N ASP A 268 -11.17 -8.83 7.66
CA ASP A 268 -10.98 -7.71 8.61
C ASP A 268 -10.00 -8.10 9.72
N PHE A 269 -10.05 -9.33 10.17
CA PHE A 269 -9.08 -9.89 11.11
C PHE A 269 -7.66 -9.83 10.55
N ARG A 270 -7.43 -10.28 9.31
CA ARG A 270 -6.13 -10.15 8.63
C ARG A 270 -5.68 -8.69 8.53
N ASN A 271 -6.60 -7.78 8.17
CA ASN A 271 -6.30 -6.35 8.08
C ASN A 271 -5.90 -5.74 9.43
N ILE A 272 -6.54 -6.14 10.54
CA ILE A 272 -6.15 -5.70 11.89
C ILE A 272 -4.72 -6.16 12.20
N LEU A 273 -4.40 -7.44 11.97
CA LEU A 273 -3.05 -7.97 12.21
C LEU A 273 -2.01 -7.17 11.42
N ASP A 274 -2.29 -6.92 10.14
CA ASP A 274 -1.38 -6.19 9.25
C ASP A 274 -1.20 -4.73 9.68
N LEU A 275 -2.26 -4.05 10.09
CA LEU A 275 -2.19 -2.68 10.60
C LEU A 275 -1.37 -2.62 11.89
N ILE A 276 -1.59 -3.53 12.84
CA ILE A 276 -0.85 -3.54 14.10
C ILE A 276 0.64 -3.81 13.83
N ILE A 277 0.98 -4.82 13.02
CA ILE A 277 2.38 -5.13 12.68
C ILE A 277 3.05 -3.96 11.98
N HIS A 278 2.36 -3.34 11.02
CA HIS A 278 2.86 -2.17 10.32
C HIS A 278 3.19 -1.03 11.29
N ARG A 279 2.32 -0.76 12.26
CA ARG A 279 2.51 0.28 13.28
C ARG A 279 3.63 -0.05 14.27
N LEU A 280 3.69 -1.30 14.72
CA LEU A 280 4.79 -1.78 15.56
C LEU A 280 6.16 -1.58 14.88
N GLY A 281 6.21 -1.58 13.54
CA GLY A 281 7.41 -1.36 12.75
C GLY A 281 7.72 0.07 12.34
N ASN A 282 6.70 0.84 11.97
CA ASN A 282 6.83 2.23 11.54
C ASN A 282 6.73 3.17 12.75
N ARG A 283 7.85 3.32 13.45
CA ARG A 283 7.97 4.08 14.70
C ARG A 283 7.83 5.59 14.46
N THR A 284 6.81 6.20 15.03
CA THR A 284 6.81 7.63 15.37
C THR A 284 7.11 7.78 16.87
N GLU A 285 7.79 8.85 17.28
CA GLU A 285 8.14 9.08 18.69
C GLU A 285 6.88 9.31 19.56
N PRO A 286 6.84 8.86 20.83
CA PRO A 286 7.91 8.21 21.60
C PRO A 286 8.03 6.69 21.37
N LYS A 287 9.27 6.19 21.38
CA LYS A 287 9.62 4.80 21.03
C LYS A 287 9.00 3.78 22.01
N LEU A 288 8.08 2.95 21.52
CA LEU A 288 7.62 1.73 22.23
C LEU A 288 8.81 0.82 22.60
N ASN A 289 8.72 0.16 23.75
CA ASN A 289 9.76 -0.75 24.24
C ASN A 289 9.97 -1.91 23.25
N ASP A 290 11.22 -2.12 22.81
CA ASP A 290 11.63 -3.18 21.87
C ASP A 290 11.15 -4.59 22.31
N ARG A 291 11.21 -4.88 23.62
CA ARG A 291 10.69 -6.13 24.19
C ARG A 291 9.18 -6.26 24.02
N PHE A 292 8.45 -5.18 24.24
CA PHE A 292 7.00 -5.16 24.08
C PHE A 292 6.63 -5.44 22.61
N VAL A 293 7.34 -4.82 21.66
CA VAL A 293 7.13 -5.02 20.22
C VAL A 293 7.29 -6.49 19.82
N ILE A 294 8.37 -7.16 20.26
CA ILE A 294 8.59 -8.58 19.97
C ILE A 294 7.47 -9.44 20.59
N HIS A 295 7.07 -9.12 21.82
CA HIS A 295 6.01 -9.85 22.50
C HIS A 295 4.66 -9.71 21.79
N ALA A 296 4.31 -8.49 21.38
CA ALA A 296 3.08 -8.22 20.62
C ALA A 296 3.09 -8.97 19.28
N ALA A 297 4.17 -8.88 18.51
CA ALA A 297 4.29 -9.57 17.21
C ALA A 297 4.17 -11.09 17.35
N THR A 298 4.91 -11.70 18.28
CA THR A 298 4.84 -13.15 18.53
C THR A 298 3.45 -13.60 19.01
N SER A 299 2.79 -12.78 19.83
CA SER A 299 1.43 -13.03 20.31
C SER A 299 0.41 -13.00 19.16
N LEU A 300 0.48 -11.99 18.28
CA LEU A 300 -0.36 -11.90 17.08
C LEU A 300 -0.19 -13.10 16.15
N MET A 301 1.05 -13.53 15.90
CA MET A 301 1.32 -14.73 15.10
C MET A 301 0.59 -15.94 15.70
N ARG A 302 0.76 -16.19 17.00
CA ARG A 302 0.15 -17.34 17.67
C ARG A 302 -1.37 -17.31 17.61
N VAL A 303 -2.00 -16.16 17.86
CA VAL A 303 -3.45 -16.01 17.75
C VAL A 303 -3.90 -16.31 16.34
N PHE A 304 -3.25 -15.73 15.33
CA PHE A 304 -3.64 -15.95 13.95
C PHE A 304 -3.66 -17.44 13.61
N GLY A 305 -2.58 -18.16 13.95
CA GLY A 305 -2.52 -19.61 13.73
C GLY A 305 -3.60 -20.39 14.48
N ARG A 306 -3.85 -20.05 15.75
CA ARG A 306 -4.90 -20.71 16.54
C ARG A 306 -6.29 -20.50 15.97
N ARG A 307 -6.63 -19.26 15.60
CA ARG A 307 -7.92 -18.94 14.98
C ARG A 307 -8.13 -19.69 13.66
N LEU A 308 -7.07 -19.82 12.87
CA LEU A 308 -7.10 -20.62 11.64
C LEU A 308 -7.28 -22.11 11.93
N GLN A 309 -6.65 -22.65 12.97
CA GLN A 309 -6.84 -24.04 13.39
C GLN A 309 -8.25 -24.30 13.91
N ASP A 310 -8.82 -23.37 14.67
CA ASP A 310 -10.20 -23.46 15.14
C ASP A 310 -11.17 -23.48 13.95
N TYR A 311 -10.93 -22.63 12.95
CA TYR A 311 -11.79 -22.50 11.76
C TYR A 311 -11.67 -23.67 10.78
N PHE A 312 -10.44 -24.02 10.38
CA PHE A 312 -10.19 -25.08 9.41
C PHE A 312 -10.17 -26.48 10.03
N ASN A 313 -10.21 -26.60 11.36
CA ASN A 313 -9.90 -27.80 12.13
C ASN A 313 -8.40 -28.15 12.10
N SER A 314 -7.85 -28.60 13.24
CA SER A 314 -6.47 -29.08 13.40
C SER A 314 -6.11 -30.25 12.47
N SER A 315 -7.11 -30.88 11.85
CA SER A 315 -6.94 -31.94 10.87
C SER A 315 -6.82 -31.47 9.41
N THR A 316 -7.00 -30.20 9.07
CA THR A 316 -6.98 -29.73 7.67
C THR A 316 -5.65 -29.08 7.30
N VAL A 317 -5.04 -29.47 6.19
CA VAL A 317 -3.84 -28.76 5.69
C VAL A 317 -4.27 -27.43 5.09
N PHE A 318 -3.61 -26.34 5.47
CA PHE A 318 -3.92 -25.00 4.94
C PHE A 318 -2.67 -24.14 4.76
N GLN A 319 -2.81 -23.12 3.92
CA GLN A 319 -1.90 -21.98 3.80
C GLN A 319 -2.75 -20.70 3.74
N GLN A 320 -2.47 -19.75 4.62
CA GLN A 320 -3.21 -18.50 4.76
C GLN A 320 -2.21 -17.33 4.93
N PRO A 321 -1.93 -16.58 3.86
CA PRO A 321 -1.06 -15.41 3.92
C PRO A 321 -1.82 -14.18 4.41
N THR A 322 -1.13 -13.18 4.94
CA THR A 322 -1.54 -11.77 5.09
C THR A 322 -0.50 -10.90 4.37
N ARG A 323 -0.49 -9.57 4.56
CA ARG A 323 0.60 -8.74 4.03
C ARG A 323 1.93 -8.95 4.77
N PHE A 324 1.88 -9.36 6.04
CA PHE A 324 3.07 -9.50 6.89
C PHE A 324 3.19 -10.85 7.59
N ILE A 325 2.17 -11.71 7.58
CA ILE A 325 2.19 -13.02 8.24
C ILE A 325 1.80 -14.12 7.26
N ASP A 326 2.55 -15.19 7.27
CA ASP A 326 2.33 -16.38 6.47
C ASP A 326 2.06 -17.58 7.39
N ALA A 327 0.84 -18.11 7.41
CA ALA A 327 0.45 -19.23 8.28
C ALA A 327 0.17 -20.52 7.51
N PHE A 328 0.74 -21.64 7.98
CA PHE A 328 0.66 -22.95 7.36
C PHE A 328 0.31 -24.02 8.38
N GLN A 329 -0.55 -24.96 8.00
CA GLN A 329 -0.66 -26.25 8.67
C GLN A 329 -0.25 -27.35 7.71
N ALA A 330 0.92 -27.94 7.92
CA ALA A 330 1.50 -28.95 7.04
C ALA A 330 1.43 -30.36 7.67
N ALA A 331 1.21 -31.37 6.84
CA ALA A 331 1.24 -32.78 7.28
C ALA A 331 2.65 -33.37 7.14
N ALA A 332 3.08 -34.15 8.14
CA ALA A 332 4.31 -34.90 8.05
C ALA A 332 4.16 -36.06 7.06
N LYS A 333 5.13 -36.19 6.13
CA LYS A 333 5.31 -37.36 5.26
C LYS A 333 6.59 -38.07 5.67
N ASN A 334 6.50 -39.37 5.99
CA ASN A 334 7.64 -40.18 6.46
C ASN A 334 8.39 -39.54 7.64
N GLY A 335 7.64 -38.98 8.60
CA GLY A 335 8.20 -38.30 9.76
C GLY A 335 8.86 -36.95 9.48
N ILE A 336 8.63 -36.37 8.30
CA ILE A 336 9.19 -35.08 7.87
C ILE A 336 8.08 -34.15 7.37
N ALA A 337 7.97 -32.95 7.92
CA ALA A 337 7.22 -31.86 7.31
C ALA A 337 8.19 -30.84 6.70
N LYS A 338 7.79 -30.25 5.57
CA LYS A 338 8.52 -29.18 4.90
C LYS A 338 7.57 -28.03 4.65
N VAL A 339 7.98 -26.83 5.02
CA VAL A 339 7.25 -25.58 4.79
C VAL A 339 8.25 -24.58 4.23
N THR A 340 7.87 -23.92 3.15
CA THR A 340 8.65 -22.84 2.57
C THR A 340 7.82 -21.56 2.73
N CYS A 341 8.34 -20.61 3.51
CA CYS A 341 7.73 -19.30 3.67
C CYS A 341 8.42 -18.33 2.70
N GLU A 342 7.70 -17.96 1.63
CA GLU A 342 8.21 -17.26 0.46
C GLU A 342 9.58 -17.78 -0.07
N TRP A 343 10.37 -16.92 -0.70
CA TRP A 343 11.74 -17.21 -1.13
C TRP A 343 12.77 -17.16 0.02
N LYS A 344 12.36 -16.84 1.27
CA LYS A 344 13.28 -16.46 2.36
C LYS A 344 13.55 -17.57 3.38
N TYR A 345 12.60 -18.50 3.59
CA TYR A 345 12.72 -19.48 4.66
C TYR A 345 12.35 -20.88 4.17
N ASP A 346 13.24 -21.84 4.38
CA ASP A 346 12.98 -23.25 4.16
C ASP A 346 13.03 -23.98 5.51
N ILE A 347 11.86 -24.42 5.99
CA ILE A 347 11.69 -25.04 7.31
C ILE A 347 11.48 -26.53 7.11
N ILE A 348 12.39 -27.33 7.64
CA ILE A 348 12.30 -28.80 7.62
C ILE A 348 12.16 -29.28 9.06
N ILE A 349 11.09 -30.02 9.32
CA ILE A 349 10.78 -30.52 10.66
C ILE A 349 10.85 -32.03 10.60
N LYS A 350 11.73 -32.64 11.39
CA LYS A 350 12.03 -34.07 11.35
C LYS A 350 11.58 -34.75 12.63
N LYS A 351 11.30 -36.05 12.51
CA LYS A 351 10.91 -36.94 13.61
C LYS A 351 9.63 -36.47 14.30
N ILE A 352 8.67 -35.98 13.51
CA ILE A 352 7.32 -35.62 13.99
C ILE A 352 6.30 -36.64 13.50
N SER A 353 5.26 -36.88 14.30
CA SER A 353 4.02 -37.50 13.85
C SER A 353 2.98 -36.39 13.62
N GLY A 354 2.02 -36.63 12.72
CA GLY A 354 0.90 -35.72 12.54
C GLY A 354 1.24 -34.43 11.79
N LYS A 355 0.55 -33.35 12.17
CA LYS A 355 0.58 -32.05 11.50
C LYS A 355 1.35 -31.01 12.32
N VAL A 356 1.82 -29.97 11.65
CA VAL A 356 2.57 -28.88 12.26
C VAL A 356 2.05 -27.53 11.78
N LEU A 357 1.83 -26.63 12.74
CA LEU A 357 1.56 -25.23 12.50
C LEU A 357 2.89 -24.49 12.37
N VAL A 358 3.05 -23.77 11.27
CA VAL A 358 4.19 -22.91 11.00
C VAL A 358 3.66 -21.53 10.66
N ILE A 359 4.17 -20.50 11.33
CA ILE A 359 3.78 -19.12 11.07
C ILE A 359 5.04 -18.29 10.90
N CYS A 360 5.11 -17.56 9.81
CA CYS A 360 6.27 -16.78 9.41
C CYS A 360 5.87 -15.31 9.40
N LEU A 361 6.67 -14.44 10.02
CA LEU A 361 6.52 -13.00 9.83
C LEU A 361 7.34 -12.58 8.61
N GLU A 362 6.66 -12.15 7.57
CA GLU A 362 7.23 -11.54 6.37
C GLU A 362 7.66 -10.10 6.65
N HIS A 363 8.58 -9.58 5.83
CA HIS A 363 9.03 -8.18 5.91
C HIS A 363 9.46 -7.74 7.33
N VAL A 364 10.46 -8.45 7.88
CA VAL A 364 11.11 -8.11 9.16
C VAL A 364 11.72 -6.69 9.19
N ASN A 365 11.69 -5.91 8.10
CA ASN A 365 12.07 -4.47 8.11
C ASN A 365 11.43 -3.72 9.28
N ALA A 366 10.16 -3.98 9.57
CA ALA A 366 9.44 -3.46 10.73
C ALA A 366 10.15 -3.75 12.07
N LEU A 367 10.77 -4.93 12.20
CA LEU A 367 11.46 -5.35 13.43
C LEU A 367 12.99 -5.23 13.37
N LYS A 368 13.59 -4.83 12.24
CA LYS A 368 15.05 -4.74 12.07
C LYS A 368 15.70 -3.75 13.04
N ASP A 369 14.96 -2.70 13.38
CA ASP A 369 15.41 -1.66 14.31
C ASP A 369 15.12 -1.99 15.78
N VAL A 370 14.52 -3.16 16.04
CA VAL A 370 14.24 -3.66 17.39
C VAL A 370 15.49 -4.37 17.90
N THR A 371 16.07 -3.84 18.99
CA THR A 371 17.18 -4.46 19.70
C THR A 371 16.68 -5.04 21.02
N ALA A 372 16.91 -6.32 21.29
CA ALA A 372 16.59 -6.89 22.59
C ALA A 372 17.79 -7.67 23.14
N GLY A 373 18.22 -7.30 24.35
CA GLY A 373 19.43 -7.84 24.95
C GLY A 373 20.72 -7.47 24.21
N GLY A 374 20.72 -6.37 23.44
CA GLY A 374 21.85 -5.94 22.61
C GLY A 374 21.94 -6.64 21.24
N LEU A 375 21.00 -7.53 20.93
CA LEU A 375 20.94 -8.27 19.68
C LEU A 375 19.80 -7.74 18.80
N SER A 376 20.07 -7.60 17.50
CA SER A 376 19.07 -7.22 16.50
C SER A 376 18.55 -8.44 15.76
N ILE A 377 17.26 -8.41 15.40
CA ILE A 377 16.67 -9.44 14.54
C ILE A 377 17.12 -9.19 13.10
N LEU A 378 17.99 -10.05 12.57
CA LEU A 378 18.51 -9.93 11.22
C LEU A 378 17.51 -10.45 10.19
N SER A 379 17.02 -11.67 10.43
CA SER A 379 16.18 -12.39 9.49
C SER A 379 15.24 -13.32 10.23
N GLY A 380 13.97 -13.22 9.85
CA GLY A 380 12.89 -14.09 10.27
C GLY A 380 12.39 -13.83 11.69
N LEU A 381 11.11 -14.09 11.86
CA LEU A 381 10.49 -14.48 13.12
C LEU A 381 9.52 -15.60 12.76
N VAL A 382 9.82 -16.83 13.18
CA VAL A 382 9.10 -18.04 12.76
C VAL A 382 8.58 -18.77 13.98
N TYR A 383 7.27 -18.94 14.08
CA TYR A 383 6.62 -19.78 15.07
C TYR A 383 6.41 -21.20 14.54
N ILE A 384 6.76 -22.20 15.34
CA ILE A 384 6.59 -23.61 15.00
C ILE A 384 5.94 -24.35 16.18
N GLU A 385 4.78 -24.94 15.94
CA GLU A 385 4.00 -25.74 16.89
C GLU A 385 3.51 -27.05 16.23
N PRO A 386 4.20 -28.18 16.46
CA PRO A 386 3.70 -29.51 16.15
C PRO A 386 2.47 -29.81 17.01
N LEU A 387 1.42 -30.34 16.39
CA LEU A 387 0.22 -30.75 17.10
C LEU A 387 0.43 -32.02 17.93
N GLU A 388 1.35 -32.89 17.47
CA GLU A 388 1.77 -34.10 18.17
C GLU A 388 3.29 -34.10 18.36
N PRO A 389 3.82 -33.41 19.40
CA PRO A 389 5.25 -33.30 19.60
C PRO A 389 5.87 -34.64 20.03
N SER A 390 6.91 -35.07 19.30
CA SER A 390 7.76 -36.20 19.69
C SER A 390 8.90 -35.74 20.60
N ARG A 391 9.26 -36.56 21.60
CA ARG A 391 10.41 -36.30 22.50
C ARG A 391 11.74 -36.14 21.76
N ASN A 392 11.86 -36.75 20.58
CA ASN A 392 13.07 -36.73 19.76
C ASN A 392 12.93 -35.84 18.52
N MET A 393 11.96 -34.93 18.51
CA MET A 393 11.76 -33.98 17.42
C MET A 393 13.02 -33.14 17.19
N VAL A 394 13.35 -32.92 15.91
CA VAL A 394 14.42 -32.00 15.51
C VAL A 394 13.87 -31.00 14.51
N LEU A 395 13.93 -29.73 14.87
CA LEU A 395 13.63 -28.62 13.96
C LEU A 395 14.90 -28.25 13.21
N ASP A 396 14.83 -28.21 11.90
CA ASP A 396 15.93 -27.95 10.99
C ASP A 396 15.54 -26.78 10.08
N ILE A 397 15.90 -25.57 10.50
CA ILE A 397 15.42 -24.33 9.91
C ILE A 397 16.53 -23.74 9.06
N SER A 398 16.27 -23.56 7.77
CA SER A 398 17.22 -22.94 6.84
C SER A 398 16.74 -21.53 6.50
N PHE A 399 17.45 -20.55 7.03
CA PHE A 399 17.23 -19.13 6.76
C PHE A 399 18.05 -18.73 5.54
N LYS A 400 17.42 -18.05 4.57
CA LYS A 400 18.15 -17.33 3.52
C LYS A 400 18.39 -15.91 3.99
N LEU A 401 19.63 -15.45 3.82
CA LEU A 401 20.08 -14.14 4.20
C LEU A 401 20.08 -13.20 3.00
N PRO A 402 19.84 -11.90 3.22
CA PRO A 402 20.21 -10.89 2.25
C PRO A 402 21.73 -10.94 1.98
N ILE A 403 22.13 -10.69 0.74
CA ILE A 403 23.52 -10.80 0.28
C ILE A 403 24.44 -9.87 1.08
N GLU A 404 23.93 -8.70 1.46
CA GLU A 404 24.64 -7.64 2.19
C GLU A 404 25.10 -8.08 3.58
N PHE A 405 24.41 -9.04 4.19
CA PHE A 405 24.72 -9.46 5.55
C PHE A 405 25.57 -10.70 5.61
N THR A 406 25.92 -11.32 4.49
CA THR A 406 26.59 -12.64 4.40
C THR A 406 27.92 -12.74 5.13
N SER A 407 28.54 -11.67 5.62
CA SER A 407 29.85 -11.67 6.29
C SER A 407 29.79 -11.50 7.82
N VAL A 408 28.61 -11.28 8.40
CA VAL A 408 28.43 -11.02 9.84
C VAL A 408 28.35 -12.33 10.63
N ASP A 409 28.67 -12.30 11.92
CA ASP A 409 28.43 -13.42 12.83
C ASP A 409 26.95 -13.49 13.22
N TYR A 410 26.42 -14.71 13.29
CA TYR A 410 24.99 -14.93 13.51
C TYR A 410 24.72 -15.91 14.64
N ILE A 411 23.58 -15.69 15.27
CA ILE A 411 23.12 -16.50 16.38
C ILE A 411 21.72 -17.04 16.02
N CYS A 412 21.59 -18.36 15.98
CA CYS A 412 20.27 -19.00 15.97
C CYS A 412 19.66 -18.89 17.35
N ALA A 413 18.51 -18.24 17.47
CA ALA A 413 17.90 -17.96 18.76
C ALA A 413 16.46 -18.46 18.84
N ARG A 414 16.07 -18.91 20.04
CA ARG A 414 14.67 -19.18 20.41
C ARG A 414 14.17 -18.09 21.34
N TYR A 415 13.04 -17.49 21.01
CA TYR A 415 12.40 -16.48 21.86
C TYR A 415 11.86 -17.12 23.14
N ASN A 416 12.14 -16.48 24.28
CA ASN A 416 11.64 -16.85 25.59
C ASN A 416 10.63 -15.78 26.08
N PRO A 417 9.31 -15.99 25.89
CA PRO A 417 8.31 -15.01 26.29
C PRO A 417 8.23 -14.81 27.81
N THR A 418 8.74 -15.76 28.60
CA THR A 418 8.73 -15.71 30.08
C THR A 418 9.98 -15.09 30.70
N ALA A 419 10.93 -14.65 29.87
CA ALA A 419 12.16 -14.03 30.34
C ALA A 419 11.87 -12.82 31.23
N LYS A 420 12.51 -12.72 32.39
CA LYS A 420 12.35 -11.55 33.27
C LYS A 420 13.21 -10.38 32.81
N THR A 421 14.36 -10.65 32.21
CA THR A 421 15.32 -9.63 31.73
C THR A 421 15.48 -9.69 30.21
N ASP A 422 15.90 -8.57 29.60
CA ASP A 422 16.11 -8.47 28.15
C ASP A 422 17.26 -9.35 27.65
N ARG A 423 18.24 -9.67 28.51
CA ARG A 423 19.36 -10.56 28.18
C ARG A 423 18.92 -12.02 28.04
N ASP A 424 17.87 -12.42 28.74
CA ASP A 424 17.35 -13.79 28.75
C ASP A 424 16.22 -14.01 27.73
N LEU A 425 15.88 -12.97 26.96
CA LEU A 425 14.77 -12.97 26.01
C LEU A 425 15.01 -13.95 24.85
N TRP A 426 16.27 -14.26 24.57
CA TRP A 426 16.71 -15.14 23.50
C TRP A 426 17.59 -16.25 24.06
N ASP A 427 17.15 -17.50 23.93
CA ASP A 427 17.98 -18.67 24.22
C ASP A 427 18.81 -19.03 22.97
N THR A 428 20.13 -18.93 23.11
CA THR A 428 21.09 -18.95 22.01
C THR A 428 22.08 -20.13 22.06
N ARG A 429 22.08 -20.92 23.14
CA ARG A 429 23.15 -21.93 23.39
C ARG A 429 22.66 -23.33 23.74
N LYS A 430 21.47 -23.50 24.32
CA LYS A 430 21.01 -24.84 24.77
C LYS A 430 19.86 -25.40 23.92
N SER A 431 18.97 -24.55 23.42
CA SER A 431 17.77 -25.01 22.68
C SER A 431 17.87 -24.90 21.16
N CYS A 432 18.71 -24.01 20.63
CA CYS A 432 18.96 -23.88 19.19
C CYS A 432 20.41 -23.45 18.90
N PHE A 433 21.01 -24.00 17.82
CA PHE A 433 22.39 -23.69 17.44
C PHE A 433 22.58 -23.71 15.91
N VAL A 434 23.60 -22.99 15.44
CA VAL A 434 24.00 -22.99 14.03
C VAL A 434 24.67 -24.34 13.71
N LYS A 435 24.11 -25.07 12.74
CA LYS A 435 24.69 -26.33 12.25
C LYS A 435 25.58 -26.13 11.04
N GLN A 436 25.20 -25.25 10.12
CA GLN A 436 25.92 -25.05 8.86
C GLN A 436 25.66 -23.66 8.29
N ARG A 437 26.66 -23.06 7.66
CA ARG A 437 26.54 -21.89 6.78
C ARG A 437 27.02 -22.27 5.38
N LYS A 438 26.22 -21.97 4.36
CA LYS A 438 26.56 -22.17 2.95
C LYS A 438 26.13 -20.96 2.14
N GLY A 439 27.09 -20.12 1.74
CA GLY A 439 26.80 -18.86 1.05
C GLY A 439 25.82 -17.99 1.85
N ALA A 440 24.70 -17.63 1.23
CA ALA A 440 23.62 -16.85 1.84
C ALA A 440 22.59 -17.69 2.62
N SER A 441 22.91 -18.93 3.00
CA SER A 441 22.01 -19.77 3.80
C SER A 441 22.62 -20.16 5.14
N ILE A 442 21.87 -19.95 6.21
CA ILE A 442 22.17 -20.43 7.58
C ILE A 442 21.20 -21.54 7.93
N ARG A 443 21.73 -22.66 8.42
CA ARG A 443 20.95 -23.77 8.94
C ARG A 443 21.04 -23.82 10.46
N CYS A 444 19.90 -23.62 11.11
CA CYS A 444 19.71 -23.74 12.55
C CYS A 444 19.10 -25.08 12.91
N VAL A 445 19.58 -25.70 13.99
CA VAL A 445 18.97 -26.90 14.56
C VAL A 445 18.46 -26.60 15.95
N CYS A 446 17.16 -26.78 16.16
CA CYS A 446 16.49 -26.54 17.43
C CYS A 446 15.74 -27.80 17.93
N ARG A 447 15.58 -27.92 19.25
CA ARG A 447 15.02 -29.13 19.90
C ARG A 447 13.62 -28.97 20.50
N HIS A 448 13.10 -27.75 20.53
CA HIS A 448 11.82 -27.45 21.18
C HIS A 448 10.87 -26.78 20.20
N THR A 449 9.66 -26.46 20.63
CA THR A 449 8.68 -25.68 19.87
C THR A 449 8.77 -24.21 20.28
N GLY A 450 8.32 -23.28 19.45
CA GLY A 450 8.33 -21.86 19.80
C GLY A 450 8.73 -20.97 18.63
N TYR A 451 9.25 -19.78 18.97
CA TYR A 451 9.61 -18.76 17.99
C TYR A 451 11.12 -18.74 17.76
N TYR A 452 11.51 -18.61 16.50
CA TYR A 452 12.89 -18.69 16.04
C TYR A 452 13.25 -17.49 15.18
N ALA A 453 14.47 -16.99 15.37
CA ALA A 453 15.01 -15.89 14.60
C ALA A 453 16.53 -16.05 14.42
N ILE A 454 17.07 -15.40 13.40
CA ILE A 454 18.50 -15.14 13.29
C ILE A 454 18.79 -13.78 13.92
N LEU A 455 19.66 -13.78 14.90
CA LEU A 455 20.14 -12.58 15.55
C LEU A 455 21.57 -12.27 15.12
N TYR A 456 21.94 -11.00 15.23
CA TYR A 456 23.31 -10.54 15.10
C TYR A 456 23.61 -9.47 16.15
N GLU A 457 24.86 -9.39 16.55
CA GLU A 457 25.36 -8.36 17.45
C GLU A 457 25.71 -7.13 16.62
N PHE A 458 25.09 -5.99 16.91
CA PHE A 458 25.50 -4.73 16.28
C PHE A 458 26.86 -4.32 16.87
N PRO A 459 27.94 -4.21 16.08
CA PRO A 459 29.18 -3.64 16.60
C PRO A 459 28.89 -2.22 17.07
N HIS A 460 29.34 -1.87 18.28
CA HIS A 460 29.14 -0.56 18.89
C HIS A 460 29.44 0.58 17.89
N GLY A 461 28.44 1.42 17.62
CA GLY A 461 28.56 2.60 16.76
C GLY A 461 27.77 2.48 15.46
N ARG A 462 26.55 3.05 15.47
CA ARG A 462 25.67 3.18 14.29
C ARG A 462 26.37 3.88 13.08
N GLY A 463 27.43 4.65 13.34
CA GLY A 463 28.22 5.36 12.34
C GLY A 463 29.30 4.53 11.62
N ASP A 464 29.95 3.58 12.30
CA ASP A 464 31.12 2.90 11.71
C ASP A 464 30.75 1.82 10.68
N PHE A 465 29.57 1.21 10.82
CA PHE A 465 29.08 0.22 9.85
C PHE A 465 28.60 0.88 8.55
N MET A 466 27.90 2.02 8.63
CA MET A 466 27.54 2.85 7.47
C MET A 466 28.80 3.38 6.75
N CYS A 467 29.83 3.79 7.49
CA CYS A 467 31.12 4.20 6.93
C CYS A 467 31.89 3.05 6.27
N ARG A 468 31.87 1.83 6.83
CA ARG A 468 32.45 0.64 6.16
C ARG A 468 31.65 0.24 4.91
N PHE A 469 30.32 0.39 4.94
CA PHE A 469 29.43 0.08 3.83
C PHE A 469 29.63 1.03 2.64
N GLN A 470 29.74 2.34 2.88
CA GLN A 470 30.11 3.30 1.84
C GLN A 470 31.51 3.02 1.26
N ARG A 471 32.47 2.59 2.09
CA ARG A 471 33.80 2.20 1.62
C ARG A 471 33.79 0.93 0.77
N SER A 472 32.95 -0.07 1.05
CA SER A 472 32.89 -1.29 0.23
C SER A 472 32.14 -1.10 -1.09
N LEU A 473 31.13 -0.22 -1.14
CA LEU A 473 30.45 0.20 -2.37
C LEU A 473 31.37 1.03 -3.29
N HIS A 474 32.25 1.88 -2.72
CA HIS A 474 33.26 2.57 -3.51
C HIS A 474 34.41 1.67 -3.98
N ALA A 475 34.72 0.58 -3.25
CA ALA A 475 35.74 -0.37 -3.67
C ALA A 475 35.27 -1.30 -4.82
N THR A 476 33.96 -1.51 -4.96
CA THR A 476 33.38 -2.36 -6.03
C THR A 476 33.13 -1.60 -7.33
N ASN A 477 32.98 -0.26 -7.30
CA ASN A 477 32.92 0.59 -8.50
C ASN A 477 34.30 1.02 -9.05
N LYS A 478 35.39 0.42 -8.55
CA LYS A 478 36.77 0.65 -9.05
C LYS A 478 37.41 -0.59 -9.68
N LYS A 479 36.61 -1.50 -10.25
CA LYS A 479 37.11 -2.55 -11.13
C LYS A 479 36.43 -2.49 -12.48
#